data_AF-A0A9D2KGD0-F1
#
_entry.id   AF-A0A9D2KGD0-F1
#
_cell.length_a   1.000
_cell.length_b   1.000
_cell.length_c   1.000
_cell.angle_alpha   90.00
_cell.angle_beta   90.00
_cell.angle_gamma   90.00
#
_symmetry.space_group_name_H-M   'P 1'
#
loop_
_entity.id
_entity.type
_entity.pdbx_description
1 polymer ?
#
loop_
_entity_poly.entity_id
_entity_poly.type
_entity_poly.pdbx_seq_one_letter_code
_entity_poly.pdbx_strand_id
1 'polypeptide(L)'
;MMNFGYYMPTRLVLGRNCVTEHAELLAPLGKHALIVTGKSSAFNGALNDVLSALNANGQAATVFDRVTPNPGIPCIREGIALLKSAGADFIVAIGGGSPMDAGKAIALLSVQERADSEIFAGNYAPEALPMAHIPTTAGTGSEVTPYSILT
;
A
#
# COMPACT_ATOMS: atom_id res chain seq x y z
N MET A 1 16.59 0.03 33.91
CA MET A 1 15.89 -0.09 32.61
C MET A 1 15.85 1.29 31.99
N MET A 2 16.20 1.45 30.70
CA MET A 2 16.13 2.76 30.04
C MET A 2 14.67 3.08 29.65
N ASN A 3 14.27 4.35 29.73
CA ASN A 3 12.96 4.79 29.30
C ASN A 3 12.83 4.64 27.78
N PHE A 4 11.71 4.10 27.30
CA PHE A 4 11.36 4.02 25.88
C PHE A 4 9.87 4.33 25.67
N GLY A 5 9.54 4.83 24.48
CA GLY A 5 8.16 5.04 24.04
C GLY A 5 7.80 4.10 22.89
N TYR A 6 6.53 3.69 22.81
CA TYR A 6 6.00 2.85 21.73
C TYR A 6 4.74 3.50 21.17
N TYR A 7 4.71 3.71 19.86
CA TYR A 7 3.56 4.25 19.14
C TYR A 7 3.44 3.53 17.80
N MET A 8 2.29 2.89 17.58
CA MET A 8 1.97 2.15 16.36
C MET A 8 0.48 2.39 16.05
N PRO A 9 0.16 3.40 15.24
CA PRO A 9 -1.23 3.81 14.99
C PRO A 9 -1.97 2.88 14.02
N THR A 10 -1.27 1.95 13.38
CA THR A 10 -1.86 1.02 12.42
C THR A 10 -2.85 0.10 13.12
N ARG A 11 -4.09 0.06 12.62
CA ARG A 11 -5.07 -0.96 13.03
C ARG A 11 -4.67 -2.31 12.43
N LEU A 12 -4.27 -3.25 13.28
CA LEU A 12 -3.90 -4.60 12.88
C LEU A 12 -5.11 -5.55 12.99
N VAL A 13 -5.40 -6.28 11.92
CA VAL A 13 -6.39 -7.37 11.91
C VAL A 13 -5.67 -8.65 11.49
N LEU A 14 -5.71 -9.65 12.36
CA LEU A 14 -5.05 -10.93 12.15
C LEU A 14 -6.06 -12.06 12.34
N GLY A 15 -6.14 -12.96 11.36
CA GLY A 15 -7.03 -14.11 11.41
C GLY A 15 -7.18 -14.76 10.05
N ARG A 16 -7.87 -15.90 10.03
CA ARG A 16 -8.30 -16.51 8.78
C ARG A 16 -9.41 -15.63 8.17
N ASN A 17 -9.44 -15.52 6.84
CA ASN A 17 -10.45 -14.75 6.10
C ASN A 17 -10.57 -13.27 6.52
N CYS A 18 -9.52 -12.68 7.14
CA CYS A 18 -9.64 -11.34 7.72
C CYS A 18 -10.02 -10.26 6.71
N VAL A 19 -9.58 -10.37 5.45
CA VAL A 19 -9.91 -9.42 4.39
C VAL A 19 -11.41 -9.42 4.08
N THR A 20 -12.03 -10.59 3.95
CA THR A 20 -13.43 -10.72 3.57
C THR A 20 -14.37 -10.51 4.76
N GLU A 21 -13.98 -10.95 5.96
CA GLU A 21 -14.77 -10.76 7.19
C GLU A 21 -14.75 -9.32 7.72
N HIS A 22 -13.81 -8.50 7.27
CA HIS A 22 -13.63 -7.11 7.72
C HIS A 22 -13.60 -6.13 6.54
N ALA A 23 -14.32 -6.46 5.46
CA ALA A 23 -14.37 -5.65 4.25
C ALA A 23 -14.78 -4.19 4.53
N GLU A 24 -15.65 -3.97 5.51
CA GLU A 24 -16.13 -2.66 5.92
C GLU A 24 -15.02 -1.71 6.40
N LEU A 25 -13.85 -2.24 6.79
CA LEU A 25 -12.69 -1.43 7.18
C LEU A 25 -12.02 -0.73 6.00
N LEU A 26 -12.25 -1.21 4.77
CA LEU A 26 -11.74 -0.55 3.56
C LEU A 26 -12.65 0.61 3.13
N ALA A 27 -13.93 0.61 3.50
CA ALA A 27 -14.90 1.61 3.05
C ALA A 27 -14.53 3.06 3.41
N PRO A 28 -14.00 3.37 4.61
CA PRO A 28 -13.59 4.72 4.96
C PRO A 28 -12.33 5.23 4.24
N LEU A 29 -11.59 4.37 3.55
CA LEU A 29 -10.32 4.75 2.91
C LEU A 29 -10.52 5.59 1.64
N GLY A 30 -11.63 5.42 0.93
CA GLY A 30 -11.89 6.14 -0.31
C GLY A 30 -12.92 5.47 -1.20
N LYS A 31 -12.97 5.88 -2.48
CA LYS A 31 -13.92 5.35 -3.47
C LYS A 31 -13.26 4.49 -4.54
N HIS A 32 -11.98 4.68 -4.81
CA HIS A 32 -11.27 3.95 -5.87
C HIS A 32 -9.86 3.58 -5.40
N ALA A 33 -9.63 2.28 -5.20
CA ALA A 33 -8.33 1.76 -4.81
C ALA A 33 -7.36 1.67 -5.99
N LEU A 34 -6.11 2.09 -5.80
CA LEU A 34 -4.99 1.52 -6.54
C LEU A 34 -4.49 0.30 -5.76
N ILE A 35 -4.66 -0.88 -6.34
CA ILE A 35 -4.09 -2.12 -5.82
C ILE A 35 -2.65 -2.23 -6.30
N VAL A 36 -1.70 -2.21 -5.38
CA VAL A 36 -0.25 -2.29 -5.67
C VAL A 36 0.26 -3.69 -5.32
N THR A 37 0.76 -4.42 -6.30
CA THR A 37 1.24 -5.80 -6.11
C THR A 37 2.37 -6.16 -7.07
N GLY A 38 3.07 -7.25 -6.78
CA GLY A 38 4.03 -7.85 -7.69
C GLY A 38 3.38 -8.94 -8.53
N LYS A 39 3.99 -9.26 -9.69
CA LYS A 39 3.47 -10.27 -10.63
C LYS A 39 3.11 -11.60 -9.97
N SER A 40 3.92 -12.10 -9.04
CA SER A 40 3.66 -13.39 -8.36
C SER A 40 2.79 -13.24 -7.11
N SER A 41 2.79 -12.07 -6.46
CA SER A 41 2.06 -11.80 -5.23
C SER A 41 0.55 -11.73 -5.42
N ALA A 42 0.09 -11.44 -6.65
CA ALA A 42 -1.32 -11.40 -7.02
C ALA A 42 -2.02 -12.78 -7.03
N PHE A 43 -1.27 -13.88 -7.21
CA PHE A 43 -1.83 -15.19 -7.59
C PHE A 43 -2.18 -16.14 -6.43
N ASN A 44 -2.06 -15.70 -5.18
CA ASN A 44 -2.33 -16.56 -4.00
C ASN A 44 -3.77 -16.49 -3.45
N GLY A 45 -4.68 -15.83 -4.17
CA GLY A 45 -6.07 -15.61 -3.75
C GLY A 45 -6.33 -14.28 -3.03
N ALA A 46 -5.30 -13.64 -2.46
CA ALA A 46 -5.47 -12.38 -1.73
C ALA A 46 -6.01 -11.25 -2.61
N LEU A 47 -5.61 -11.20 -3.89
CA LEU A 47 -6.16 -10.22 -4.84
C LEU A 47 -7.67 -10.39 -5.02
N ASN A 48 -8.15 -11.63 -5.12
CA ASN A 48 -9.58 -11.91 -5.28
C ASN A 48 -10.36 -11.54 -4.02
N ASP A 49 -9.80 -11.83 -2.84
CA ASP A 49 -10.40 -11.45 -1.56
C ASP A 49 -10.52 -9.93 -1.43
N VAL A 50 -9.47 -9.19 -1.80
CA VAL A 50 -9.49 -7.71 -1.81
C VAL A 50 -10.49 -7.17 -2.82
N LEU A 51 -10.50 -7.68 -4.05
CA LEU A 51 -11.47 -7.25 -5.07
C LEU A 51 -12.91 -7.51 -4.63
N SER A 52 -13.16 -8.65 -3.98
CA SER A 52 -14.47 -9.00 -3.44
C SER A 52 -14.88 -8.05 -2.31
N ALA A 53 -13.97 -7.75 -1.38
CA ALA A 53 -14.20 -6.82 -0.29
C ALA A 53 -14.48 -5.39 -0.78
N LEU A 54 -13.69 -4.89 -1.73
CA LEU A 54 -13.90 -3.57 -2.35
C LEU A 54 -15.25 -3.51 -3.08
N ASN A 55 -15.59 -4.55 -3.85
CA ASN A 55 -16.87 -4.64 -4.56
C ASN A 55 -18.07 -4.66 -3.59
N ALA A 56 -17.96 -5.35 -2.45
CA ALA A 56 -19.00 -5.34 -1.42
C ALA A 56 -19.26 -3.94 -0.83
N ASN A 57 -18.25 -3.08 -0.82
CA ASN A 57 -18.36 -1.68 -0.39
C ASN A 57 -18.75 -0.72 -1.52
N GLY A 58 -18.89 -1.20 -2.77
CA GLY A 58 -19.09 -0.36 -3.94
C GLY A 58 -17.87 0.51 -4.29
N GLN A 59 -16.66 0.08 -3.93
CA GLN A 59 -15.41 0.76 -4.24
C GLN A 59 -14.83 0.22 -5.56
N ALA A 60 -14.39 1.12 -6.43
CA ALA A 60 -13.68 0.76 -7.66
C ALA A 60 -12.25 0.32 -7.37
N ALA A 61 -11.62 -0.40 -8.31
CA ALA A 61 -10.24 -0.85 -8.17
C ALA A 61 -9.50 -0.79 -9.50
N THR A 62 -8.25 -0.33 -9.46
CA THR A 62 -7.28 -0.43 -10.56
C THR A 62 -6.05 -1.16 -10.07
N VAL A 63 -5.58 -2.14 -10.84
CA VAL A 63 -4.45 -3.00 -10.44
C VAL A 63 -3.15 -2.52 -11.08
N PHE A 64 -2.13 -2.34 -10.24
CA PHE A 64 -0.74 -2.14 -10.60
C PHE A 64 0.07 -3.36 -10.14
N ASP A 65 0.27 -4.33 -11.04
CA ASP A 65 0.89 -5.64 -10.79
C ASP A 65 2.36 -5.73 -11.24
N ARG A 66 3.00 -4.57 -11.43
CA ARG A 66 4.34 -4.45 -12.02
C ARG A 66 5.46 -4.28 -10.99
N VAL A 67 5.17 -4.35 -9.69
CA VAL A 67 6.20 -4.16 -8.66
C VAL A 67 7.19 -5.33 -8.68
N THR A 68 8.48 -5.00 -8.82
CA THR A 68 9.60 -5.94 -8.72
C THR A 68 10.21 -5.92 -7.31
N PRO A 69 10.96 -6.96 -6.92
CA PRO A 69 11.80 -6.90 -5.72
C PRO A 69 12.71 -5.66 -5.77
N ASN A 70 12.86 -4.97 -4.63
CA ASN A 70 13.60 -3.71 -4.50
C ASN A 70 13.12 -2.67 -5.53
N PRO A 71 11.92 -2.09 -5.34
CA PRO A 71 11.30 -1.24 -6.33
C PRO A 71 12.08 0.07 -6.51
N GLY A 72 12.39 0.40 -7.76
CA GLY A 72 13.06 1.66 -8.09
C GLY A 72 12.12 2.83 -8.33
N ILE A 73 12.68 4.05 -8.35
CA ILE A 73 11.92 5.29 -8.62
C ILE A 73 11.04 5.20 -9.88
N PRO A 74 11.47 4.64 -11.03
CA PRO A 74 10.61 4.51 -12.21
C PRO A 74 9.32 3.71 -11.95
N CYS A 75 9.39 2.64 -11.16
CA CYS A 75 8.22 1.84 -10.77
C CYS A 75 7.23 2.70 -9.96
N ILE A 76 7.73 3.57 -9.08
CA ILE A 76 6.90 4.48 -8.29
C ILE A 76 6.23 5.53 -9.18
N ARG A 77 6.97 6.10 -10.14
CA ARG A 77 6.43 7.06 -11.11
C ARG A 77 5.34 6.46 -11.98
N GLU A 78 5.52 5.22 -12.46
CA GLU A 78 4.49 4.48 -13.19
C GLU A 78 3.24 4.24 -12.33
N GLY A 79 3.42 3.86 -11.07
CA GLY A 79 2.33 3.68 -10.11
C GLY A 79 1.54 4.97 -9.87
N ILE A 80 2.23 6.10 -9.68
CA ILE A 80 1.61 7.43 -9.51
C ILE A 80 0.87 7.86 -10.78
N ALA A 81 1.45 7.65 -11.96
CA ALA A 81 0.80 7.97 -13.22
C ALA A 81 -0.50 7.17 -13.38
N LEU A 82 -0.47 5.87 -13.08
CA LEU A 82 -1.66 5.03 -13.12
C LEU A 82 -2.70 5.49 -12.09
N LEU A 83 -2.29 5.76 -10.85
CA LEU A 83 -3.14 6.29 -9.78
C LEU A 83 -3.92 7.52 -10.25
N LYS A 84 -3.19 8.52 -10.76
CA LYS A 84 -3.76 9.78 -11.24
C LYS A 84 -4.70 9.56 -12.44
N SER A 85 -4.29 8.73 -13.40
CA SER A 85 -5.11 8.46 -14.60
C SER A 85 -6.40 7.71 -14.30
N ALA A 86 -6.37 6.83 -13.29
CA ALA A 86 -7.54 6.06 -12.85
C ALA A 86 -8.46 6.85 -11.92
N GLY A 87 -7.99 7.96 -11.33
CA GLY A 87 -8.73 8.66 -10.28
C GLY A 87 -8.76 7.90 -8.95
N ALA A 88 -7.76 7.05 -8.70
CA ALA A 88 -7.66 6.32 -7.44
C ALA A 88 -7.28 7.26 -6.28
N ASP A 89 -7.96 7.10 -5.14
CA ASP A 89 -7.88 7.98 -3.97
C ASP A 89 -7.34 7.29 -2.70
N PHE A 90 -7.08 5.98 -2.76
CA PHE A 90 -6.36 5.25 -1.71
C PHE A 90 -5.59 4.05 -2.27
N ILE A 91 -4.71 3.48 -1.46
CA ILE A 91 -3.88 2.33 -1.83
C ILE A 91 -4.33 1.06 -1.10
N VAL A 92 -4.31 -0.07 -1.80
CA VAL A 92 -4.28 -1.40 -1.18
C VAL A 92 -3.03 -2.13 -1.67
N ALA A 93 -2.04 -2.32 -0.80
CA ALA A 93 -0.81 -3.04 -1.15
C ALA A 93 -0.93 -4.52 -0.79
N ILE A 94 -0.68 -5.42 -1.74
CA ILE A 94 -0.78 -6.88 -1.56
C ILE A 94 0.57 -7.51 -1.88
N GLY A 95 1.14 -8.25 -0.93
CA GLY A 95 2.36 -9.03 -1.16
C GLY A 95 3.33 -9.03 0.01
N GLY A 96 4.62 -9.15 -0.30
CA GLY A 96 5.70 -8.98 0.68
C GLY A 96 6.09 -7.50 0.88
N GLY A 97 7.30 -7.26 1.39
CA GLY A 97 7.81 -5.91 1.65
C GLY A 97 7.82 -5.00 0.40
N SER A 98 8.24 -5.50 -0.76
CA SER A 98 8.41 -4.65 -1.95
C SER A 98 7.10 -3.99 -2.44
N PRO A 99 5.96 -4.70 -2.64
CA PRO A 99 4.69 -4.05 -2.93
C PRO A 99 4.22 -3.07 -1.85
N MET A 100 4.45 -3.38 -0.58
CA MET A 100 4.05 -2.50 0.53
C MET A 100 4.87 -1.21 0.55
N ASP A 101 6.18 -1.30 0.38
CA ASP A 101 7.07 -0.14 0.32
C ASP A 101 6.78 0.72 -0.91
N ALA A 102 6.53 0.09 -2.07
CA ALA A 102 6.08 0.79 -3.27
C ALA A 102 4.73 1.50 -3.06
N GLY A 103 3.77 0.83 -2.41
CA GLY A 103 2.47 1.40 -2.06
C GLY A 103 2.59 2.66 -1.19
N LYS A 104 3.44 2.62 -0.16
CA LYS A 104 3.73 3.79 0.69
C LYS A 104 4.34 4.94 -0.10
N ALA A 105 5.32 4.64 -0.96
CA ALA A 105 5.97 5.66 -1.78
C ALA A 105 4.99 6.30 -2.78
N ILE A 106 4.12 5.51 -3.42
CA ILE A 106 3.07 6.02 -4.31
C ILE A 106 2.06 6.89 -3.53
N ALA A 107 1.60 6.44 -2.35
CA ALA A 107 0.67 7.19 -1.51
C ALA A 107 1.23 8.54 -1.07
N LEU A 108 2.53 8.57 -0.73
CA LEU A 108 3.21 9.78 -0.26
C LEU A 108 3.52 10.74 -1.42
N LEU A 109 4.21 10.26 -2.46
CA LEU A 109 4.71 11.09 -3.56
C LEU A 109 3.61 11.51 -4.55
N SER A 110 2.43 10.90 -4.50
CA SER A 110 1.25 11.40 -5.22
C SER A 110 0.67 12.67 -4.59
N VAL A 111 0.85 12.87 -3.28
CA VAL A 111 0.43 14.05 -2.51
C VAL A 111 1.57 15.06 -2.40
N GLN A 112 2.77 14.60 -2.08
CA GLN A 112 3.96 15.41 -1.86
C GLN A 112 4.96 15.21 -3.01
N GLU A 113 4.71 15.87 -4.14
CA GLU A 113 5.58 15.76 -5.33
C GLU A 113 7.00 16.28 -5.04
N ARG A 114 8.00 15.55 -5.55
CA ARG A 114 9.44 15.82 -5.41
C ARG A 114 10.16 15.46 -6.70
N ALA A 115 11.34 16.03 -6.93
CA ALA A 115 12.23 15.52 -7.98
C ALA A 115 12.81 14.16 -7.58
N ASP A 116 13.17 13.32 -8.55
CA ASP A 116 13.73 11.98 -8.28
C ASP A 116 14.99 12.04 -7.39
N SER A 117 15.82 13.06 -7.57
CA SER A 117 17.03 13.30 -6.76
C SER A 117 16.75 13.63 -5.30
N GLU A 118 15.53 14.01 -4.96
CA GLU A 118 15.13 14.47 -3.62
C GLU A 118 14.34 13.40 -2.84
N ILE A 119 13.96 12.28 -3.48
CA ILE A 119 13.10 11.27 -2.86
C ILE A 119 13.70 10.72 -1.57
N PHE A 120 15.02 10.53 -1.54
CA PHE A 120 15.76 10.00 -0.38
C PHE A 120 16.27 11.07 0.59
N ALA A 121 16.01 12.36 0.34
CA ALA A 121 16.47 13.44 1.22
C ALA A 121 15.73 13.47 2.57
N GLY A 122 14.57 12.80 2.65
CA GLY A 122 13.71 12.80 3.85
C GLY A 122 12.89 14.08 3.98
N ASN A 123 12.46 14.39 5.21
CA ASN A 123 11.65 15.58 5.55
C ASN A 123 10.29 15.68 4.85
N TYR A 124 9.52 14.59 4.90
CA TYR A 124 8.14 14.57 4.45
C TYR A 124 7.18 15.02 5.56
N ALA A 125 6.11 15.70 5.17
CA ALA A 125 4.95 15.90 6.03
C ALA A 125 4.24 14.54 6.28
N PRO A 126 3.41 14.40 7.33
CA PRO A 126 2.69 13.15 7.60
C PRO A 126 1.58 12.85 6.59
N GLU A 127 1.26 13.79 5.69
CA GLU A 127 0.18 13.65 4.71
C GLU A 127 0.54 12.64 3.60
N ALA A 128 -0.29 11.61 3.46
CA ALA A 128 -0.25 10.64 2.37
C ALA A 128 -1.68 10.15 2.11
N LEU A 129 -1.91 9.51 0.96
CA LEU A 129 -3.19 8.84 0.74
C LEU A 129 -3.44 7.75 1.79
N PRO A 130 -4.70 7.47 2.16
CA PRO A 130 -5.03 6.33 3.01
C PRO A 130 -4.53 5.01 2.39
N MET A 131 -4.15 4.06 3.23
CA MET A 131 -3.54 2.80 2.81
C MET A 131 -4.09 1.62 3.60
N ALA A 132 -4.26 0.49 2.93
CA ALA A 132 -4.38 -0.83 3.54
C ALA A 132 -3.25 -1.75 3.05
N HIS A 133 -2.69 -2.54 3.95
CA HIS A 133 -1.61 -3.49 3.64
C HIS A 133 -2.07 -4.92 3.91
N ILE A 134 -1.99 -5.78 2.89
CA ILE A 134 -2.36 -7.20 2.93
C ILE A 134 -1.08 -8.03 2.77
N PRO A 135 -0.34 -8.28 3.87
CA PRO A 135 0.92 -9.01 3.81
C PRO A 135 0.67 -10.49 3.46
N THR A 136 1.42 -11.00 2.48
CA THR A 136 1.32 -12.41 2.04
C THR A 136 2.55 -13.23 2.42
N THR A 137 3.46 -12.65 3.20
CA THR A 137 4.70 -13.28 3.68
C THR A 137 4.88 -13.00 5.16
N ALA A 138 5.26 -14.00 5.95
CA ALA A 138 5.66 -13.81 7.34
C ALA A 138 7.13 -13.36 7.40
N GLY A 139 7.38 -12.05 7.36
CA GLY A 139 8.74 -11.52 7.21
C GLY A 139 8.90 -10.06 7.62
N THR A 140 8.91 -9.15 6.63
CA THR A 140 9.41 -7.77 6.78
C THR A 140 8.71 -6.91 7.83
N GLY A 141 7.45 -7.21 8.17
CA GLY A 141 6.62 -6.35 9.04
C GLY A 141 6.29 -4.99 8.43
N SER A 142 6.47 -4.78 7.13
CA SER A 142 6.28 -3.48 6.47
C SER A 142 4.85 -2.96 6.67
N GLU A 143 3.85 -3.83 6.80
CA GLU A 143 2.45 -3.50 7.09
C GLU A 143 2.24 -2.68 8.39
N VAL A 144 3.17 -2.75 9.35
CA VAL A 144 3.10 -2.06 10.66
C VAL A 144 4.25 -1.08 10.88
N THR A 145 4.96 -0.69 9.83
CA THR A 145 6.03 0.33 9.93
C THR A 145 5.78 1.54 9.02
N PRO A 146 6.28 2.73 9.40
CA PRO A 146 6.22 3.92 8.54
C PRO A 146 7.32 3.94 7.46
N TYR A 147 8.17 2.92 7.38
CA TYR A 147 9.34 2.92 6.49
C TYR A 147 8.99 2.42 5.09
N SER A 148 9.63 2.98 4.07
CA SER A 148 9.57 2.51 2.68
C SER A 148 10.99 2.45 2.13
N ILE A 149 11.40 1.28 1.62
CA ILE A 149 12.74 1.04 1.10
C ILE A 149 12.67 0.91 -0.43
N LEU A 150 13.36 1.81 -1.13
CA LEU A 150 13.42 1.91 -2.59
C LEU A 150 14.88 1.86 -3.08
N THR A 151 15.08 1.67 -4.39
CA THR A 151 16.40 1.70 -5.05
C THR A 151 16.53 2.78 -6.11
#